data_AF-A0A5K4FD78-F1
#
_entry.id   AF-A0A5K4FD78-F1
#
_cell.length_a   1.000
_cell.length_b   1.000
_cell.length_c   1.000
_cell.angle_alpha   90.00
_cell.angle_beta   90.00
_cell.angle_gamma   90.00
#
_symmetry.space_group_name_H-M   'P 1'
#
loop_
_entity.id
_entity.type
_entity.pdbx_description
1 polymer ?
#
loop_
_entity_poly.entity_id
_entity_poly.type
_entity_poly.pdbx_seq_one_letter_code
_entity_poly.pdbx_strand_id
1 'polypeptide(L)'
;MNQLIKIKRLFRTYKFLHIFLKINILSILIYFLLIIINNYRFPNINYHASIVRDREELRLAHLRTLMYDWYDQGKIPFVYQAPQSLNNKHGIVISIMTSNRVQYQIDNYQPNYLTQSLSTLIKLIFDDITKYGYRFKYIYIMICLNGTNINELSNIYEIIQLIDQYSIYPLHNNQLTTYINLSIPCQFINDMSNCMLKSIDLIKKQQEQYDNDYILIIKEDMIAINNLFDILWRLIMQQSMHHYDHKLGMIQLYSYKNVIRFPFYHPMDRQLFQFIFTCLLFITFIIFFIYLCVPFNKQSSSRYGLYKFYLIINFFITLFIIIWLYGLNNLWIQLFNLFLISHHYNDVVIQLNNKLYYPKMDMIMANLYPIEQVKQISYYLKQSIELCENKSLWNLKPNESKYTQLITSYFISNAKQIFTVYMNLFKHCGLYSNEEEEEEEKRILNPADVEY
;
A
#
# COMPACT_ATOMS: atom_id res chain seq x y z
N MET A 1 -56.86 -7.99 0.23
CA MET A 1 -57.46 -6.74 -0.33
C MET A 1 -57.46 -5.56 0.65
N ASN A 2 -57.95 -5.71 1.89
CA ASN A 2 -58.00 -4.62 2.89
C ASN A 2 -56.63 -4.00 3.26
N GLN A 3 -55.56 -4.79 3.34
CA GLN A 3 -54.23 -4.26 3.66
C GLN A 3 -53.68 -3.34 2.55
N LEU A 4 -53.90 -3.69 1.28
CA LEU A 4 -53.41 -2.93 0.14
C LEU A 4 -54.09 -1.55 0.01
N ILE A 5 -55.38 -1.49 0.35
CA ILE A 5 -56.13 -0.22 0.45
C ILE A 5 -55.56 0.66 1.58
N LYS A 6 -55.24 0.08 2.75
CA LYS A 6 -54.64 0.82 3.88
C LYS A 6 -53.27 1.41 3.50
N ILE A 7 -52.42 0.63 2.82
CA ILE A 7 -51.11 1.11 2.35
C ILE A 7 -51.25 2.26 1.36
N LYS A 8 -52.14 2.15 0.35
CA LYS A 8 -52.38 3.23 -0.63
C LYS A 8 -52.85 4.53 0.03
N ARG A 9 -53.72 4.45 1.05
CA ARG A 9 -54.17 5.63 1.81
C ARG A 9 -52.99 6.28 2.55
N LEU A 10 -52.11 5.49 3.15
CA LEU A 10 -50.96 5.96 3.91
C LEU A 10 -49.97 6.75 3.02
N PHE A 11 -49.65 6.27 1.82
CA PHE A 11 -48.83 7.00 0.84
C PHE A 11 -49.51 8.29 0.31
N ARG A 12 -50.84 8.31 0.20
CA ARG A 12 -51.58 9.50 -0.20
C ARG A 12 -51.57 10.58 0.88
N THR A 13 -51.64 10.19 2.15
CA THR A 13 -51.59 11.10 3.30
C THR A 13 -50.17 11.65 3.53
N TYR A 14 -49.14 10.81 3.40
CA TYR A 14 -47.75 11.18 3.66
C TYR A 14 -46.92 11.19 2.37
N LYS A 15 -46.95 12.29 1.62
CA LYS A 15 -46.27 12.43 0.33
C LYS A 15 -44.75 12.15 0.40
N PHE A 16 -44.10 12.45 1.52
CA PHE A 16 -42.66 12.19 1.72
C PHE A 16 -42.32 10.70 1.58
N LEU A 17 -43.22 9.79 1.95
CA LEU A 17 -42.99 8.34 1.81
C LEU A 17 -42.69 7.93 0.37
N HIS A 18 -43.38 8.55 -0.59
CA HIS A 18 -43.16 8.27 -2.00
C HIS A 18 -41.75 8.71 -2.43
N ILE A 19 -41.27 9.82 -1.91
CA ILE A 19 -39.96 10.38 -2.26
C ILE A 19 -38.84 9.51 -1.68
N PHE A 20 -38.91 9.18 -0.38
CA PHE A 20 -37.93 8.27 0.24
C PHE A 20 -37.94 6.89 -0.41
N LEU A 21 -39.11 6.35 -0.77
CA LEU A 21 -39.19 5.09 -1.52
C LEU A 21 -38.50 5.18 -2.89
N LYS A 22 -38.70 6.28 -3.63
CA LYS A 22 -38.00 6.52 -4.91
C LYS A 22 -36.48 6.58 -4.74
N ILE A 23 -36.00 7.26 -3.70
CA ILE A 23 -34.56 7.33 -3.38
C ILE A 23 -34.00 5.95 -3.11
N ASN A 24 -34.68 5.13 -2.30
CA ASN A 24 -34.24 3.78 -1.97
C ASN A 24 -34.19 2.87 -3.22
N ILE A 25 -35.24 2.89 -4.05
CA ILE A 25 -35.28 2.10 -5.29
C ILE A 25 -34.17 2.55 -6.24
N LEU A 26 -33.98 3.86 -6.42
CA LEU A 26 -32.93 4.41 -7.27
C LEU A 26 -31.54 4.02 -6.76
N SER A 27 -31.30 4.08 -5.45
CA SER A 27 -30.01 3.71 -4.84
C SER A 27 -29.67 2.24 -5.10
N ILE A 28 -30.65 1.34 -4.94
CA ILE A 28 -30.50 -0.10 -5.20
C ILE A 28 -30.25 -0.35 -6.69
N LEU A 29 -31.01 0.30 -7.58
CA LEU A 29 -30.84 0.14 -9.03
C LEU A 29 -29.46 0.62 -9.51
N ILE A 30 -29.00 1.78 -9.02
CA ILE A 30 -27.68 2.32 -9.34
C ILE A 30 -26.60 1.36 -8.86
N TYR A 31 -26.69 0.89 -7.61
CA TYR A 31 -25.72 -0.05 -7.06
C TYR A 31 -25.65 -1.34 -7.91
N PHE A 32 -26.80 -1.91 -8.25
CA PHE A 32 -26.87 -3.13 -9.06
C PHE A 32 -26.35 -2.91 -10.48
N LEU A 33 -26.68 -1.79 -11.12
CA LEU A 33 -26.20 -1.43 -12.45
C LEU A 33 -24.68 -1.26 -12.47
N LEU A 34 -24.10 -0.64 -11.44
CA LEU A 34 -22.64 -0.54 -11.31
C LEU A 34 -21.99 -1.91 -11.11
N ILE A 35 -22.61 -2.82 -10.34
CA ILE A 35 -22.11 -4.19 -10.20
C ILE A 35 -22.13 -4.91 -11.54
N ILE A 36 -23.21 -4.79 -12.31
CA ILE A 36 -23.29 -5.39 -13.65
C ILE A 36 -22.21 -4.81 -14.55
N ILE A 37 -22.02 -3.49 -14.58
CA ILE A 37 -20.97 -2.87 -15.40
C ILE A 37 -19.59 -3.38 -14.99
N ASN A 38 -19.30 -3.46 -13.70
CA ASN A 38 -18.03 -3.94 -13.18
C ASN A 38 -17.80 -5.40 -13.56
N ASN A 39 -18.79 -6.27 -13.36
CA ASN A 39 -18.70 -7.68 -13.73
C ASN A 39 -18.66 -7.90 -15.25
N TYR A 40 -19.34 -7.07 -16.04
CA TYR A 40 -19.34 -7.17 -17.50
C TYR A 40 -18.04 -6.64 -18.12
N ARG A 41 -17.46 -5.57 -17.56
CA ARG A 41 -16.13 -5.09 -17.97
C ARG A 41 -15.04 -6.08 -17.59
N PHE A 42 -15.27 -6.81 -16.50
CA PHE A 42 -14.32 -7.76 -15.93
C PHE A 42 -14.90 -9.19 -15.88
N PRO A 43 -15.38 -9.76 -17.02
CA PRO A 43 -16.14 -11.00 -17.02
C PRO A 43 -15.25 -12.23 -16.84
N ASN A 44 -13.97 -12.11 -17.19
CA ASN A 44 -12.99 -13.18 -17.11
C ASN A 44 -11.79 -12.70 -16.31
N ILE A 45 -11.60 -13.27 -15.12
CA ILE A 45 -10.44 -13.02 -14.26
C ILE A 45 -9.14 -13.32 -15.03
N ASN A 46 -9.16 -14.29 -15.94
CA ASN A 46 -8.01 -14.63 -16.80
C ASN A 46 -7.68 -13.53 -17.80
N TYR A 47 -8.68 -12.80 -18.33
CA TYR A 47 -8.44 -11.66 -19.20
C TYR A 47 -7.76 -10.50 -18.44
N HIS A 48 -8.13 -10.28 -17.17
CA HIS A 48 -7.42 -9.32 -16.32
C HIS A 48 -6.00 -9.73 -16.03
N ALA A 49 -5.79 -10.98 -15.65
CA ALA A 49 -4.46 -11.53 -15.44
C ALA A 49 -3.61 -11.38 -16.71
N SER A 50 -4.19 -11.64 -17.89
CA SER A 50 -3.54 -11.45 -19.19
C SER A 50 -3.19 -9.99 -19.47
N ILE A 51 -4.12 -9.03 -19.32
CA ILE A 51 -3.80 -7.61 -19.55
C ILE A 51 -2.72 -7.10 -18.59
N VAL A 52 -2.79 -7.50 -17.31
CA VAL A 52 -1.77 -7.13 -16.32
C VAL A 52 -0.43 -7.71 -16.73
N ARG A 53 -0.41 -8.99 -17.12
CA ARG A 53 0.79 -9.67 -17.63
C ARG A 53 1.37 -8.96 -18.86
N ASP A 54 0.58 -8.68 -19.89
CA ASP A 54 1.03 -8.00 -21.11
C ASP A 54 1.65 -6.63 -20.80
N ARG A 55 1.06 -5.88 -19.84
CA ARG A 55 1.60 -4.59 -19.40
C ARG A 55 2.92 -4.74 -18.65
N GLU A 56 3.07 -5.78 -17.83
CA GLU A 56 4.30 -6.05 -17.10
C GLU A 56 5.42 -6.55 -18.02
N GLU A 57 5.09 -7.41 -18.99
CA GLU A 57 6.01 -7.86 -20.04
C GLU A 57 6.46 -6.67 -20.92
N LEU A 58 5.53 -5.82 -21.36
CA LEU A 58 5.84 -4.61 -22.12
C LEU A 58 6.76 -3.66 -21.34
N ARG A 59 6.50 -3.48 -20.03
CA ARG A 59 7.38 -2.68 -19.16
C ARG A 59 8.78 -3.27 -19.08
N LEU A 60 8.90 -4.59 -18.89
CA LEU A 60 10.19 -5.28 -18.87
C LEU A 60 10.92 -5.12 -20.21
N ALA A 61 10.22 -5.27 -21.34
CA ALA A 61 10.80 -5.09 -22.66
C ALA A 61 11.36 -3.67 -22.85
N HIS A 62 10.59 -2.64 -22.49
CA HIS A 62 11.06 -1.25 -22.54
C HIS A 62 12.27 -1.01 -21.63
N LEU A 63 12.29 -1.61 -20.44
CA LEU A 63 13.43 -1.48 -19.52
C LEU A 63 14.68 -2.17 -20.07
N ARG A 64 14.54 -3.33 -20.73
CA ARG A 64 15.65 -4.01 -21.41
C ARG A 64 16.24 -3.19 -22.55
N THR A 65 15.41 -2.49 -23.34
CA THR A 65 15.90 -1.56 -24.36
C THR A 65 16.73 -0.44 -23.72
N LEU A 66 16.25 0.16 -22.63
CA LEU A 66 17.02 1.19 -21.90
C LEU A 66 18.32 0.64 -21.31
N MET A 67 18.31 -0.59 -20.81
CA MET A 67 19.51 -1.24 -20.28
C MET A 67 20.58 -1.41 -21.36
N TYR A 68 20.16 -1.82 -22.55
CA TYR A 68 21.06 -1.93 -23.70
C TYR A 68 21.63 -0.56 -24.09
N ASP A 69 20.79 0.48 -24.15
CA ASP A 69 21.25 1.86 -24.42
C ASP A 69 22.26 2.35 -23.36
N TRP A 70 22.05 2.02 -22.08
CA TRP A 70 22.99 2.36 -21.02
C TRP A 70 24.29 1.57 -21.09
N TYR A 71 24.23 0.31 -21.53
CA TYR A 71 25.40 -0.52 -21.77
C TYR A 71 26.28 0.09 -22.87
N ASP A 72 25.67 0.43 -24.02
CA ASP A 72 26.37 1.05 -25.15
C ASP A 72 26.96 2.42 -24.79
N GLN A 73 26.30 3.16 -23.88
CA GLN A 73 26.81 4.43 -23.35
C GLN A 73 27.87 4.26 -22.25
N GLY A 74 28.21 3.04 -21.83
CA GLY A 74 29.15 2.75 -20.75
C GLY A 74 28.68 3.22 -19.37
N LYS A 75 27.36 3.36 -19.16
CA LYS A 75 26.76 3.82 -17.90
C LYS A 75 26.50 2.70 -16.90
N ILE A 76 26.52 1.45 -17.35
CA ILE A 76 26.39 0.25 -16.50
C ILE A 76 27.65 -0.63 -16.59
N PRO A 77 28.08 -1.30 -15.49
CA PRO A 77 27.41 -1.39 -14.19
C PRO A 77 27.31 -0.05 -13.48
N PHE A 78 26.13 0.21 -12.90
CA PHE A 78 25.77 1.49 -12.33
C PHE A 78 26.66 1.79 -11.12
N VAL A 79 27.35 2.92 -11.17
CA VAL A 79 28.12 3.48 -10.05
C VAL A 79 27.74 4.94 -9.89
N TYR A 80 27.28 5.33 -8.70
CA TYR A 80 26.98 6.72 -8.40
C TYR A 80 28.27 7.50 -8.12
N GLN A 81 28.74 8.27 -9.11
CA GLN A 81 29.99 9.04 -9.03
C GLN A 81 29.72 10.52 -8.68
N ALA A 82 29.44 10.79 -7.41
CA ALA A 82 29.27 12.16 -6.94
C ALA A 82 30.63 12.88 -6.74
N PRO A 83 30.74 14.19 -7.02
CA PRO A 83 31.91 14.98 -6.65
C PRO A 83 32.25 14.89 -5.15
N GLN A 84 33.55 14.80 -4.81
CA GLN A 84 34.03 14.72 -3.41
C GLN A 84 33.61 15.92 -2.54
N SER A 85 33.25 17.06 -3.13
CA SER A 85 32.79 18.26 -2.43
C SER A 85 31.44 18.12 -1.72
N LEU A 86 30.77 16.97 -1.84
CA LEU A 86 29.43 16.72 -1.31
C LEU A 86 29.40 16.12 0.11
N ASN A 87 30.48 16.27 0.90
CA ASN A 87 30.58 15.67 2.24
C ASN A 87 29.45 16.06 3.22
N ASN A 88 28.85 17.24 3.04
CA ASN A 88 27.74 17.72 3.88
C ASN A 88 26.36 17.22 3.40
N LYS A 89 26.30 16.47 2.29
CA LYS A 89 25.05 15.92 1.76
C LYS A 89 24.83 14.50 2.29
N HIS A 90 23.58 14.08 2.20
CA HIS A 90 23.12 12.77 2.64
C HIS A 90 23.48 11.68 1.63
N GLY A 91 24.01 10.55 2.09
CA GLY A 91 24.09 9.31 1.31
C GLY A 91 22.81 8.49 1.40
N ILE A 92 22.60 7.56 0.47
CA ILE A 92 21.48 6.61 0.50
C ILE A 92 22.00 5.21 0.13
N VAL A 93 21.61 4.19 0.89
CA VAL A 93 21.77 2.76 0.55
C VAL A 93 20.39 2.15 0.35
N ILE A 94 20.09 1.72 -0.86
CA ILE A 94 18.86 1.04 -1.27
C ILE A 94 19.14 -0.46 -1.29
N SER A 95 18.59 -1.19 -0.32
CA SER A 95 18.72 -2.64 -0.19
C SER A 95 17.46 -3.32 -0.72
N ILE A 96 17.59 -4.15 -1.73
CA ILE A 96 16.49 -4.91 -2.34
C ILE A 96 16.56 -6.34 -1.83
N MET A 97 15.56 -6.75 -1.07
CA MET A 97 15.37 -8.13 -0.63
C MET A 97 14.75 -8.96 -1.75
N THR A 98 15.40 -10.06 -2.12
CA THR A 98 14.80 -11.01 -3.06
C THR A 98 13.74 -11.87 -2.38
N SER A 99 12.87 -12.46 -3.19
CA SER A 99 12.00 -13.55 -2.71
C SER A 99 12.83 -14.77 -2.30
N ASN A 100 12.27 -15.60 -1.43
CA ASN A 100 12.82 -16.92 -1.11
C ASN A 100 12.32 -17.94 -2.14
N ARG A 101 13.13 -18.23 -3.16
CA ARG A 101 12.77 -19.14 -4.25
C ARG A 101 12.83 -20.61 -3.87
N VAL A 102 13.40 -20.95 -2.71
CA VAL A 102 13.41 -22.32 -2.18
C VAL A 102 12.00 -22.73 -1.71
N GLN A 103 11.17 -21.76 -1.30
CA GLN A 103 9.84 -22.01 -0.72
C GLN A 103 8.68 -21.67 -1.65
N TYR A 104 8.76 -20.54 -2.37
CA TYR A 104 7.76 -20.18 -3.35
C TYR A 104 8.14 -20.83 -4.68
N GLN A 105 7.27 -21.69 -5.22
CA GLN A 105 7.31 -21.98 -6.65
C GLN A 105 6.99 -20.67 -7.37
N ILE A 106 8.03 -19.92 -7.67
CA ILE A 106 7.92 -18.79 -8.56
C ILE A 106 7.72 -19.39 -9.94
N ASP A 107 6.51 -19.23 -10.45
CA ASP A 107 6.20 -19.62 -11.81
C ASP A 107 7.18 -18.94 -12.77
N ASN A 108 7.66 -19.68 -13.78
CA ASN A 108 8.56 -19.18 -14.82
C ASN A 108 7.95 -17.97 -15.57
N TYR A 109 6.63 -17.81 -15.51
CA TYR A 109 5.90 -16.67 -16.07
C TYR A 109 5.96 -15.39 -15.24
N GLN A 110 6.49 -15.39 -14.01
CA GLN A 110 6.69 -14.14 -13.30
C GLN A 110 7.73 -13.29 -14.07
N PRO A 111 7.36 -12.08 -14.52
CA PRO A 111 8.32 -11.21 -15.17
C PRO A 111 9.42 -10.87 -14.17
N ASN A 112 10.64 -10.65 -14.64
CA ASN A 112 11.84 -10.43 -13.81
C ASN A 112 11.70 -9.16 -12.92
N TYR A 113 10.95 -9.23 -11.82
CA TYR A 113 10.63 -8.05 -11.00
C TYR A 113 11.89 -7.43 -10.43
N LEU A 114 12.86 -8.26 -10.02
CA LEU A 114 14.16 -7.78 -9.59
C LEU A 114 14.86 -6.94 -10.67
N THR A 115 14.89 -7.39 -11.94
CA THR A 115 15.41 -6.58 -13.06
C THR A 115 14.60 -5.29 -13.22
N GLN A 116 13.27 -5.36 -13.16
CA GLN A 116 12.40 -4.19 -13.38
C GLN A 116 12.53 -3.13 -12.30
N SER A 117 12.55 -3.55 -11.04
CA SER A 117 12.74 -2.69 -9.88
C SER A 117 14.12 -2.04 -9.93
N LEU A 118 15.17 -2.81 -10.26
CA LEU A 118 16.53 -2.31 -10.36
C LEU A 118 16.70 -1.30 -11.51
N SER A 119 16.25 -1.65 -12.71
CA SER A 119 16.34 -0.78 -13.89
C SER A 119 15.48 0.48 -13.73
N THR A 120 14.32 0.39 -13.09
CA THR A 120 13.50 1.58 -12.77
C THR A 120 14.22 2.47 -11.77
N LEU A 121 14.83 1.92 -10.71
CA LEU A 121 15.61 2.71 -9.76
C LEU A 121 16.78 3.43 -10.44
N ILE A 122 17.56 2.72 -11.26
CA ILE A 122 18.69 3.30 -12.00
C ILE A 122 18.22 4.40 -12.94
N LYS A 123 17.13 4.17 -13.69
CA LYS A 123 16.50 5.19 -14.53
C LYS A 123 16.18 6.46 -13.73
N LEU A 124 15.50 6.30 -12.60
CA LEU A 124 15.10 7.44 -11.78
C LEU A 124 16.30 8.18 -11.16
N ILE A 125 17.40 7.48 -10.88
CA ILE A 125 18.64 8.13 -10.45
C ILE A 125 19.23 8.95 -11.58
N PHE A 126 19.28 8.44 -12.81
CA PHE A 126 19.73 9.21 -13.96
C PHE A 126 18.83 10.43 -14.23
N ASP A 127 17.51 10.26 -14.16
CA ASP A 127 16.55 11.37 -14.29
C ASP A 127 16.74 12.42 -13.18
N ASP A 128 17.05 12.01 -11.95
CA ASP A 128 17.35 12.92 -10.83
C ASP A 128 18.64 13.71 -11.06
N ILE A 129 19.73 13.03 -11.45
CA ILE A 129 21.03 13.66 -11.73
C ILE A 129 20.90 14.65 -12.89
N THR A 130 20.19 14.28 -13.95
CA THR A 130 20.02 15.17 -15.12
C THR A 130 19.20 16.41 -14.78
N LYS A 131 18.17 16.28 -13.93
CA LYS A 131 17.26 17.39 -13.59
C LYS A 131 17.79 18.31 -12.48
N TYR A 132 18.44 17.75 -11.47
CA TYR A 132 18.83 18.46 -10.25
C TYR A 132 20.33 18.41 -9.93
N GLY A 133 21.10 17.66 -10.71
CA GLY A 133 22.49 17.36 -10.39
C GLY A 133 22.64 16.40 -9.20
N TYR A 134 23.87 16.26 -8.72
CA TYR A 134 24.21 15.37 -7.60
C TYR A 134 23.74 15.96 -6.26
N ARG A 135 22.49 15.65 -5.88
CA ARG A 135 21.91 16.03 -4.57
C ARG A 135 22.31 15.09 -3.44
N PHE A 136 22.70 13.86 -3.75
CA PHE A 136 23.17 12.89 -2.76
C PHE A 136 24.69 12.80 -2.79
N LYS A 137 25.28 12.47 -1.64
CA LYS A 137 26.71 12.19 -1.53
C LYS A 137 27.06 10.87 -2.20
N TYR A 138 26.21 9.87 -2.01
CA TYR A 138 26.27 8.59 -2.69
C TYR A 138 24.88 7.97 -2.78
N ILE A 139 24.66 7.12 -3.78
CA ILE A 139 23.52 6.21 -3.85
C ILE A 139 24.06 4.80 -4.13
N TYR A 140 23.92 3.91 -3.16
CA TYR A 140 24.25 2.50 -3.33
C TYR A 140 23.00 1.66 -3.50
N ILE A 141 23.05 0.70 -4.40
CA ILE A 141 22.02 -0.31 -4.55
C ILE A 141 22.64 -1.66 -4.17
N MET A 142 22.03 -2.34 -3.22
CA MET A 142 22.49 -3.61 -2.68
C MET A 142 21.38 -4.64 -2.86
N ILE A 143 21.68 -5.84 -3.35
CA ILE A 143 20.72 -6.94 -3.41
C ILE A 143 20.99 -7.91 -2.26
N CYS A 144 20.00 -8.13 -1.41
CA CYS A 144 20.01 -9.12 -0.34
C CYS A 144 19.37 -10.41 -0.85
N LEU A 145 20.16 -11.47 -1.08
CA LEU A 145 19.64 -12.77 -1.45
C LEU A 145 19.13 -13.53 -0.23
N ASN A 146 17.83 -13.80 -0.20
CA ASN A 146 17.13 -14.49 0.89
C ASN A 146 16.94 -15.96 0.52
N GLY A 147 17.71 -16.88 1.10
CA GLY A 147 17.59 -18.34 0.87
C GLY A 147 17.88 -18.82 -0.56
N THR A 148 17.93 -17.91 -1.54
CA THR A 148 18.10 -18.17 -2.96
C THR A 148 19.58 -18.08 -3.33
N ASN A 149 20.08 -19.10 -4.03
CA ASN A 149 21.44 -19.01 -4.58
C ASN A 149 21.49 -18.04 -5.76
N ILE A 150 22.62 -17.36 -5.94
CA ILE A 150 22.80 -16.43 -7.06
C ILE A 150 22.58 -17.10 -8.42
N ASN A 151 22.89 -18.40 -8.54
CA ASN A 151 22.71 -19.20 -9.75
C ASN A 151 21.25 -19.62 -10.00
N GLU A 152 20.37 -19.51 -8.99
CA GLU A 152 18.92 -19.79 -9.14
C GLU A 152 18.16 -18.58 -9.67
N LEU A 153 18.83 -17.44 -9.83
CA LEU A 153 18.27 -16.27 -10.49
C LEU A 153 18.33 -16.45 -12.01
N SER A 154 17.17 -16.71 -12.65
CA SER A 154 17.02 -16.80 -14.11
C SER A 154 17.58 -15.57 -14.86
N ASN A 155 17.56 -14.41 -14.23
CA ASN A 155 17.97 -13.12 -14.77
C ASN A 155 19.33 -12.63 -14.24
N ILE A 156 20.16 -13.53 -13.71
CA ILE A 156 21.40 -13.14 -13.03
C ILE A 156 22.34 -12.30 -13.90
N TYR A 157 22.48 -12.63 -15.18
CA TYR A 157 23.35 -11.89 -16.11
C TYR A 157 22.90 -10.44 -16.27
N GLU A 158 21.59 -10.20 -16.40
CA GLU A 158 21.02 -8.85 -16.49
C GLU A 158 21.29 -8.05 -15.22
N ILE A 159 21.17 -8.69 -14.05
CA ILE A 159 21.38 -8.05 -12.75
C ILE A 159 22.86 -7.68 -12.57
N ILE A 160 23.78 -8.60 -12.87
CA ILE A 160 25.23 -8.35 -12.76
C ILE A 160 25.65 -7.23 -13.70
N GLN A 161 25.12 -7.20 -14.93
CA GLN A 161 25.36 -6.10 -15.86
C GLN A 161 24.89 -4.74 -15.32
N LEU A 162 23.80 -4.72 -14.55
CA LEU A 162 23.22 -3.47 -14.01
C LEU A 162 23.99 -2.87 -12.83
N ILE A 163 24.46 -3.66 -11.85
CA ILE A 163 25.06 -3.13 -10.60
C ILE A 163 26.36 -3.81 -10.15
N ASP A 164 26.93 -4.68 -10.99
CA ASP A 164 28.08 -5.52 -10.65
C ASP A 164 27.79 -6.61 -9.61
N GLN A 165 28.56 -7.70 -9.66
CA GLN A 165 28.40 -8.87 -8.80
C GLN A 165 28.65 -8.55 -7.32
N TYR A 166 29.53 -7.59 -7.02
CA TYR A 166 29.86 -7.18 -5.64
C TYR A 166 28.71 -6.45 -4.92
N SER A 167 27.69 -6.02 -5.65
CA SER A 167 26.49 -5.42 -5.09
C SER A 167 25.45 -6.48 -4.67
N ILE A 168 25.69 -7.77 -4.96
CA ILE A 168 24.81 -8.89 -4.65
C ILE A 168 25.36 -9.65 -3.43
N TYR A 169 24.62 -9.61 -2.33
CA TYR A 169 25.03 -10.17 -1.05
C TYR A 169 24.18 -11.40 -0.71
N PRO A 170 24.78 -12.60 -0.67
CA PRO A 170 24.13 -13.74 -0.03
C PRO A 170 24.00 -13.46 1.47
N LEU A 171 22.79 -13.54 2.00
CA LEU A 171 22.58 -13.44 3.45
C LEU A 171 23.02 -14.71 4.19
N HIS A 172 23.14 -15.82 3.47
CA HIS A 172 23.48 -17.14 4.01
C HIS A 172 24.61 -17.75 3.21
N ASN A 173 25.71 -18.07 3.90
CA ASN A 173 26.88 -18.64 3.23
C ASN A 173 26.81 -20.16 3.09
N ASN A 174 26.25 -20.90 4.07
CA ASN A 174 26.20 -22.38 4.06
C ASN A 174 25.26 -23.04 5.11
N GLN A 175 24.58 -22.29 5.99
CA GLN A 175 23.73 -22.84 7.07
C GLN A 175 22.25 -22.96 6.66
N LEU A 176 21.99 -23.44 5.44
CA LEU A 176 20.62 -23.60 4.95
C LEU A 176 19.82 -24.61 5.78
N THR A 177 20.46 -25.59 6.43
CA THR A 177 19.77 -26.65 7.17
C THR A 177 19.00 -26.15 8.40
N THR A 178 19.58 -25.27 9.21
CA THR A 178 18.88 -24.65 10.35
C THR A 178 17.82 -23.66 9.88
N TYR A 179 18.11 -22.93 8.79
CA TYR A 179 17.18 -21.97 8.19
C TYR A 179 15.91 -22.64 7.64
N ILE A 180 16.04 -23.74 6.90
CA ILE A 180 14.90 -24.49 6.33
C ILE A 180 13.93 -24.96 7.43
N ASN A 181 14.43 -25.26 8.63
CA ASN A 181 13.62 -25.70 9.77
C ASN A 181 12.82 -24.57 10.46
N LEU A 182 13.16 -23.31 10.20
CA LEU A 182 12.42 -22.17 10.74
C LEU A 182 11.08 -21.99 10.04
N SER A 183 10.06 -21.53 10.75
CA SER A 183 8.80 -21.13 10.12
C SER A 183 9.00 -19.94 9.16
N ILE A 184 8.16 -19.82 8.12
CA ILE A 184 8.24 -18.74 7.10
C ILE A 184 8.38 -17.34 7.73
N PRO A 185 7.60 -16.98 8.78
CA PRO A 185 7.79 -15.70 9.44
C PRO A 185 9.17 -15.52 10.08
N CYS A 186 9.72 -16.58 10.71
CA CYS A 186 11.03 -16.50 11.37
C CYS A 186 12.16 -16.38 10.35
N GLN A 187 12.06 -17.09 9.22
CA GLN A 187 13.00 -16.96 8.10
C GLN A 187 13.03 -15.51 7.59
N PHE A 188 11.86 -14.93 7.32
CA PHE A 188 11.74 -13.56 6.85
C PHE A 188 12.31 -12.53 7.85
N ILE A 189 12.04 -12.70 9.17
CA ILE A 189 12.61 -11.85 10.23
C ILE A 189 14.15 -11.93 10.22
N ASN A 190 14.69 -13.15 10.10
CA ASN A 190 16.13 -13.37 10.04
C ASN A 190 16.75 -12.70 8.81
N ASP A 191 16.17 -12.92 7.63
CA ASP A 191 16.64 -12.33 6.37
C ASP A 191 16.62 -10.81 6.42
N MET A 192 15.53 -10.21 6.90
CA MET A 192 15.41 -8.77 7.05
C MET A 192 16.47 -8.23 8.04
N SER A 193 16.67 -8.91 9.17
CA SER A 193 17.69 -8.50 10.16
C SER A 193 19.11 -8.56 9.59
N ASN A 194 19.46 -9.61 8.84
CA ASN A 194 20.78 -9.75 8.24
C ASN A 194 20.98 -8.76 7.09
N CYS A 195 19.94 -8.52 6.28
CA CYS A 195 19.97 -7.50 5.24
C CYS A 195 20.24 -6.12 5.83
N MET A 196 19.51 -5.71 6.88
CA MET A 196 19.76 -4.46 7.58
C MET A 196 21.20 -4.33 8.09
N LEU A 197 21.73 -5.37 8.76
CA LEU A 197 23.09 -5.35 9.28
C LEU A 197 24.12 -5.21 8.15
N LYS A 198 23.90 -5.88 7.01
CA LYS A 198 24.75 -5.74 5.83
C LYS A 198 24.69 -4.36 5.20
N SER A 199 23.52 -3.73 5.15
CA SER A 199 23.39 -2.35 4.67
C SER A 199 24.23 -1.40 5.53
N ILE A 200 24.26 -1.63 6.85
CA ILE A 200 25.06 -0.83 7.78
C ILE A 200 26.55 -1.10 7.58
N ASP A 201 26.97 -2.36 7.42
CA ASP A 201 28.37 -2.71 7.16
C ASP A 201 28.88 -2.06 5.86
N LEU A 202 28.03 -1.95 4.83
CA LEU A 202 28.37 -1.31 3.56
C LEU A 202 28.70 0.18 3.77
N ILE A 203 27.89 0.88 4.55
CA ILE A 203 28.13 2.29 4.92
C ILE A 203 29.42 2.38 5.72
N LYS A 204 29.64 1.45 6.67
CA LYS A 204 30.78 1.48 7.57
C LYS A 204 32.14 1.39 6.89
N LYS A 205 32.24 0.56 5.87
CA LYS A 205 33.50 0.34 5.14
C LYS A 205 34.08 1.61 4.51
N GLN A 206 33.29 2.67 4.34
CA GLN A 206 33.73 3.83 3.58
C GLN A 206 34.19 5.02 4.41
N GLN A 207 33.64 5.30 5.60
CA GLN A 207 33.90 6.54 6.33
C GLN A 207 33.80 6.36 7.84
N GLU A 208 34.34 7.29 8.66
CA GLU A 208 34.22 7.24 10.14
C GLU A 208 33.00 8.01 10.68
N GLN A 209 32.41 8.90 9.86
CA GLN A 209 31.27 9.77 10.24
C GLN A 209 30.05 9.45 9.36
N TYR A 210 29.02 8.84 9.94
CA TYR A 210 27.80 8.38 9.23
C TYR A 210 26.55 9.19 9.56
N ASP A 211 26.70 10.37 10.17
CA ASP A 211 25.59 11.02 10.86
C ASP A 211 24.44 11.51 9.96
N ASN A 212 24.51 11.29 8.64
CA ASN A 212 23.55 11.81 7.65
C ASN A 212 23.10 10.82 6.55
N ASP A 213 23.41 9.52 6.64
CA ASP A 213 23.25 8.59 5.51
C ASP A 213 22.06 7.64 5.64
N TYR A 214 21.16 7.56 4.65
CA TYR A 214 19.90 6.81 4.72
C TYR A 214 20.00 5.35 4.28
N ILE A 215 19.23 4.46 4.91
CA ILE A 215 19.06 3.07 4.45
C ILE A 215 17.60 2.90 4.04
N LEU A 216 17.36 2.51 2.81
CA LEU A 216 16.06 2.15 2.26
C LEU A 216 16.04 0.64 2.05
N ILE A 217 15.06 -0.09 2.60
CA ILE A 217 14.91 -1.53 2.34
C ILE A 217 13.60 -1.78 1.62
N ILE A 218 13.65 -2.43 0.47
CA ILE A 218 12.49 -2.76 -0.35
C ILE A 218 12.52 -4.25 -0.74
N LYS A 219 11.39 -4.79 -1.17
CA LYS A 219 11.30 -6.12 -1.81
C LYS A 219 11.51 -6.00 -3.32
N GLU A 220 11.87 -7.10 -3.96
CA GLU A 220 12.11 -7.15 -5.41
C GLU A 220 10.89 -6.82 -6.29
N ASP A 221 9.68 -7.00 -5.78
CA ASP A 221 8.40 -6.73 -6.46
C ASP A 221 7.93 -5.26 -6.32
N MET A 222 8.70 -4.44 -5.61
CA MET A 222 8.38 -3.03 -5.37
C MET A 222 9.06 -2.14 -6.39
N ILE A 223 8.25 -1.55 -7.27
CA ILE A 223 8.74 -0.67 -8.32
C ILE A 223 8.57 0.78 -7.90
N ALA A 224 9.66 1.53 -7.97
CA ALA A 224 9.70 2.95 -7.63
C ALA A 224 8.77 3.79 -8.54
N ILE A 225 8.07 4.75 -7.95
CA ILE A 225 7.25 5.72 -8.69
C ILE A 225 8.15 6.85 -9.21
N ASN A 226 7.78 7.47 -10.34
CA ASN A 226 8.60 8.47 -11.04
C ASN A 226 9.10 9.65 -10.19
N ASN A 227 8.41 10.00 -9.10
CA ASN A 227 8.77 11.10 -8.21
C ASN A 227 9.46 10.64 -6.92
N LEU A 228 9.96 9.39 -6.85
CA LEU A 228 10.60 8.82 -5.67
C LEU A 228 11.66 9.76 -5.08
N PHE A 229 12.65 10.18 -5.87
CA PHE A 229 13.76 11.01 -5.37
C PHE A 229 13.35 12.42 -4.96
N ASP A 230 12.35 13.00 -5.62
CA ASP A 230 11.79 14.29 -5.21
C ASP A 230 11.09 14.21 -3.86
N ILE A 231 10.35 13.11 -3.62
CA ILE A 231 9.74 12.86 -2.32
C ILE A 231 10.85 12.62 -1.30
N LEU A 232 11.76 11.66 -1.54
CA LEU A 232 12.87 11.34 -0.61
C LEU A 232 13.68 12.59 -0.24
N TRP A 233 14.03 13.42 -1.22
CA TRP A 233 14.77 14.66 -0.97
C TRP A 233 14.01 15.61 -0.05
N ARG A 234 12.71 15.83 -0.33
CA ARG A 234 11.86 16.65 0.54
C ARG A 234 11.77 16.09 1.95
N LEU A 235 11.66 14.76 2.10
CA LEU A 235 11.60 14.10 3.40
C LEU A 235 12.89 14.30 4.20
N ILE A 236 14.02 14.06 3.54
CA ILE A 236 15.36 14.22 4.11
C ILE A 236 15.56 15.67 4.58
N MET A 237 15.21 16.65 3.73
CA MET A 237 15.34 18.08 4.05
C MET A 237 14.36 18.55 5.14
N GLN A 238 13.13 18.03 5.19
CA GLN A 238 12.18 18.36 6.25
C GLN A 238 12.64 17.83 7.61
N GLN A 239 13.20 16.62 7.65
CA GLN A 239 13.74 16.03 8.88
C GLN A 239 14.96 16.79 9.39
N SER A 240 15.88 17.19 8.50
CA SER A 240 17.06 17.98 8.89
C SER A 240 16.69 19.37 9.45
N MET A 241 15.54 19.94 9.05
CA MET A 241 15.11 21.29 9.48
C MET A 241 14.39 21.31 10.83
N HIS A 242 13.67 20.25 11.21
CA HIS A 242 12.79 20.28 12.37
C HIS A 242 13.39 19.73 13.67
N HIS A 243 14.46 18.94 13.63
CA HIS A 243 15.15 18.48 14.84
C HIS A 243 16.66 18.30 14.58
N TYR A 244 17.48 19.09 15.27
CA TYR A 244 18.95 18.96 15.23
C TYR A 244 19.48 17.59 15.69
N ASP A 245 18.66 16.76 16.35
CA ASP A 245 19.08 15.47 16.93
C ASP A 245 18.37 14.24 16.35
N HIS A 246 17.64 14.36 15.23
CA HIS A 246 16.92 13.22 14.66
C HIS A 246 17.53 12.73 13.36
N LYS A 247 18.36 11.70 13.54
CA LYS A 247 18.99 10.87 12.53
C LYS A 247 17.90 10.09 11.75
N LEU A 248 17.87 10.21 10.41
CA LEU A 248 18.05 9.11 9.42
C LEU A 248 16.90 8.06 9.29
N GLY A 249 16.74 7.35 8.14
CA GLY A 249 15.48 6.70 7.72
C GLY A 249 15.33 5.33 6.95
N MET A 250 14.88 4.23 7.61
CA MET A 250 14.02 3.02 7.32
C MET A 250 12.61 3.06 6.65
N ILE A 251 12.46 2.95 5.32
CA ILE A 251 11.15 2.72 4.64
C ILE A 251 10.61 1.30 4.83
N GLN A 252 9.74 1.11 5.82
CA GLN A 252 8.95 -0.12 5.97
C GLN A 252 7.60 0.01 5.27
N LEU A 253 7.42 -0.79 4.22
CA LEU A 253 6.25 -0.86 3.35
C LEU A 253 5.17 -1.80 3.90
N TYR A 254 3.97 -1.26 4.14
CA TYR A 254 2.83 -1.97 4.75
C TYR A 254 1.92 -2.61 3.68
N SER A 255 1.48 -3.85 3.94
CA SER A 255 0.44 -4.54 3.18
C SER A 255 -0.97 -4.04 3.56
N TYR A 256 -1.79 -3.92 2.53
CA TYR A 256 -3.07 -3.24 2.43
C TYR A 256 -4.22 -4.08 3.01
N LYS A 257 -4.65 -3.87 4.27
CA LYS A 257 -5.98 -4.36 4.73
C LYS A 257 -6.93 -3.29 5.26
N ASN A 258 -6.45 -2.15 5.76
CA ASN A 258 -7.31 -1.04 6.20
C ASN A 258 -7.61 -0.04 5.09
N VAL A 259 -8.00 -0.60 3.96
CA VAL A 259 -8.16 0.10 2.70
C VAL A 259 -9.63 0.14 2.36
N ILE A 260 -10.10 1.26 1.82
CA ILE A 260 -11.52 1.46 1.49
C ILE A 260 -11.98 0.45 0.44
N ARG A 261 -12.54 -0.69 0.87
CA ARG A 261 -13.06 -1.73 -0.03
C ARG A 261 -14.25 -1.17 -0.79
N PHE A 262 -14.01 -0.84 -2.05
CA PHE A 262 -15.07 -0.57 -3.01
C PHE A 262 -15.34 -1.85 -3.80
N PRO A 263 -16.60 -2.19 -4.06
CA PRO A 263 -16.94 -3.34 -4.92
C PRO A 263 -16.55 -3.12 -6.39
N PHE A 264 -16.02 -1.94 -6.74
CA PHE A 264 -15.66 -1.54 -8.09
C PHE A 264 -14.14 -1.44 -8.23
N TYR A 265 -13.58 -2.20 -9.17
CA TYR A 265 -12.13 -2.24 -9.43
C TYR A 265 -11.65 -1.04 -10.24
N HIS A 266 -12.49 -0.57 -11.18
CA HIS A 266 -12.09 0.54 -12.04
C HIS A 266 -12.11 1.88 -11.29
N PRO A 267 -11.06 2.71 -11.38
CA PRO A 267 -10.99 3.98 -10.66
C PRO A 267 -12.13 4.94 -11.04
N MET A 268 -12.54 4.98 -12.31
CA MET A 268 -13.69 5.81 -12.73
C MET A 268 -15.01 5.31 -12.15
N ASP A 269 -15.21 3.99 -12.03
CA ASP A 269 -16.45 3.43 -11.51
C ASP A 269 -16.54 3.68 -10.00
N ARG A 270 -15.40 3.60 -9.30
CA ARG A 270 -15.27 4.02 -7.90
C ARG A 270 -15.58 5.51 -7.71
N GLN A 271 -15.00 6.40 -8.52
CA GLN A 271 -15.27 7.85 -8.42
C GLN A 271 -16.74 8.18 -8.69
N LEU A 272 -17.31 7.56 -9.71
CA LEU A 272 -18.71 7.72 -10.07
C LEU A 272 -19.63 7.18 -8.97
N PHE A 273 -19.32 6.03 -8.39
CA PHE A 273 -20.02 5.50 -7.22
C PHE A 273 -19.99 6.46 -6.03
N GLN A 274 -18.81 6.96 -5.65
CA GLN A 274 -18.65 7.93 -4.57
C GLN A 274 -19.47 9.19 -4.82
N PHE A 275 -19.36 9.77 -6.02
CA PHE A 275 -20.08 10.97 -6.40
C PHE A 275 -21.59 10.77 -6.28
N ILE A 276 -22.13 9.70 -6.87
CA ILE A 276 -23.57 9.43 -6.87
C ILE A 276 -24.10 9.20 -5.45
N PHE A 277 -23.44 8.38 -4.64
CA PHE A 277 -23.89 8.11 -3.27
C PHE A 277 -23.79 9.34 -2.36
N THR A 278 -22.79 10.19 -2.57
CA THR A 278 -22.68 11.48 -1.86
C THR A 278 -23.85 12.40 -2.23
N CYS A 279 -24.19 12.51 -3.52
CA CYS A 279 -25.35 13.26 -3.97
C CYS A 279 -26.66 12.70 -3.40
N LEU A 280 -26.85 11.38 -3.40
CA LEU A 280 -28.03 10.73 -2.83
C LEU A 280 -28.18 11.02 -1.33
N LEU A 281 -27.08 10.97 -0.58
CA LEU A 281 -27.06 11.32 0.83
C LEU A 281 -27.45 12.78 1.03
N PHE A 282 -26.86 13.71 0.28
CA PHE A 282 -27.16 15.14 0.37
C PHE A 282 -28.63 15.46 0.04
N ILE A 283 -29.17 14.87 -1.03
CA ILE A 283 -30.57 15.00 -1.43
C ILE A 283 -31.50 14.47 -0.32
N THR A 284 -31.14 13.34 0.30
CA THR A 284 -31.91 12.75 1.41
C THR A 284 -31.99 13.71 2.60
N PHE A 285 -30.89 14.37 2.96
CA PHE A 285 -30.87 15.40 4.01
C PHE A 285 -31.71 16.62 3.65
N ILE A 286 -31.58 17.17 2.43
CA ILE A 286 -32.38 18.31 1.97
C ILE A 286 -33.87 18.00 2.09
N ILE A 287 -34.30 16.84 1.59
CA ILE A 287 -35.70 16.42 1.61
C ILE A 287 -36.19 16.29 3.05
N PHE A 288 -35.40 15.68 3.93
CA PHE A 288 -35.74 15.59 5.34
C PHE A 288 -35.97 16.97 5.97
N PHE A 289 -35.06 17.93 5.77
CA PHE A 289 -35.19 19.28 6.33
C PHE A 289 -36.37 20.05 5.74
N ILE A 290 -36.64 19.92 4.43
CA ILE A 290 -37.82 20.54 3.80
C ILE A 290 -39.09 20.03 4.49
N TYR A 291 -39.25 18.71 4.66
CA TYR A 291 -40.44 18.13 5.28
C TYR A 291 -40.51 18.31 6.81
N LEU A 292 -39.37 18.51 7.48
CA LEU A 292 -39.32 18.90 8.89
C LEU A 292 -39.89 20.32 9.09
N CYS A 293 -39.59 21.23 8.16
CA CYS A 293 -40.00 22.63 8.20
C CYS A 293 -41.42 22.89 7.69
N VAL A 294 -42.11 21.91 7.09
CA VAL A 294 -43.50 22.12 6.64
C VAL A 294 -44.40 22.42 7.84
N PRO A 295 -45.06 23.60 7.89
CA PRO A 295 -46.02 23.90 8.93
C PRO A 295 -47.24 22.98 8.76
N PHE A 296 -47.46 22.11 9.74
CA PHE A 296 -48.66 21.28 9.75
C PHE A 296 -49.82 22.13 10.27
N ASN A 297 -50.85 22.32 9.44
CA ASN A 297 -52.07 23.00 9.87
C ASN A 297 -52.60 22.32 11.14
N LYS A 298 -52.84 23.13 12.19
CA LYS A 298 -53.14 22.81 13.61
C LYS A 298 -54.22 21.76 13.91
N GLN A 299 -54.76 21.01 12.95
CA GLN A 299 -55.76 19.98 13.21
C GLN A 299 -55.11 18.68 13.70
N SER A 300 -55.20 18.49 15.03
CA SER A 300 -54.78 17.33 15.82
C SER A 300 -53.27 17.22 16.08
N SER A 301 -52.88 17.56 17.31
CA SER A 301 -51.53 17.32 17.87
C SER A 301 -51.08 15.86 17.70
N SER A 302 -52.00 14.90 17.80
CA SER A 302 -51.68 13.47 17.62
C SER A 302 -51.33 13.12 16.17
N ARG A 303 -51.99 13.71 15.17
CA ARG A 303 -51.63 13.52 13.75
C ARG A 303 -50.28 14.13 13.41
N TYR A 304 -49.94 15.27 14.00
CA TYR A 304 -48.63 15.89 13.80
C TYR A 304 -47.50 15.06 14.42
N GLY A 305 -47.72 14.52 15.63
CA GLY A 305 -46.79 13.59 16.26
C GLY A 305 -46.53 12.35 15.39
N LEU A 306 -47.59 11.74 14.85
CA LEU A 306 -47.47 10.60 13.92
C LEU A 306 -46.76 10.99 12.62
N TYR A 307 -47.05 12.15 12.04
CA TYR A 307 -46.36 12.66 10.85
C TYR A 307 -44.84 12.73 11.06
N LYS A 308 -44.41 13.36 12.16
CA LYS A 308 -42.98 13.48 12.53
C LYS A 308 -42.35 12.12 12.79
N PHE A 309 -43.05 11.25 13.52
CA PHE A 309 -42.58 9.90 13.80
C PHE A 309 -42.32 9.11 12.51
N TYR A 310 -43.28 9.11 11.57
CA TYR A 310 -43.10 8.46 10.27
C TYR A 310 -41.98 9.10 9.45
N LEU A 311 -41.86 10.42 9.43
CA LEU A 311 -40.77 11.12 8.72
C LEU A 311 -39.40 10.68 9.24
N ILE A 312 -39.22 10.67 10.57
CA ILE A 312 -37.97 10.28 11.23
C ILE A 312 -37.63 8.82 10.93
N ILE A 313 -38.59 7.90 11.04
CA ILE A 313 -38.35 6.48 10.73
C ILE A 313 -37.95 6.29 9.26
N ASN A 314 -38.63 6.95 8.32
CA ASN A 314 -38.31 6.81 6.90
C ASN A 314 -36.93 7.38 6.57
N PHE A 315 -36.56 8.48 7.22
CA PHE A 315 -35.21 9.03 7.13
C PHE A 315 -34.17 8.03 7.62
N PHE A 316 -34.36 7.43 8.81
CA PHE A 316 -33.45 6.41 9.34
C PHE A 316 -33.35 5.16 8.46
N ILE A 317 -34.47 4.66 7.93
CA ILE A 317 -34.47 3.50 7.02
C ILE A 317 -33.71 3.84 5.73
N THR A 318 -33.96 5.01 5.14
CA THR A 318 -33.30 5.43 3.90
C THR A 318 -31.81 5.63 4.12
N LEU A 319 -31.44 6.29 5.21
CA LEU A 319 -30.04 6.50 5.60
C LEU A 319 -29.34 5.16 5.87
N PHE A 320 -30.00 4.22 6.55
CA PHE A 320 -29.48 2.87 6.75
C PHE A 320 -29.21 2.16 5.42
N ILE A 321 -30.15 2.19 4.46
CA ILE A 321 -29.97 1.56 3.13
C ILE A 321 -28.82 2.21 2.36
N ILE A 322 -28.78 3.55 2.29
CA ILE A 322 -27.71 4.27 1.57
C ILE A 322 -26.35 3.97 2.20
N ILE A 323 -26.25 4.01 3.54
CA ILE A 323 -25.00 3.72 4.27
C ILE A 323 -24.60 2.25 4.12
N TRP A 324 -25.56 1.34 4.15
CA TRP A 324 -25.30 -0.09 3.98
C TRP A 324 -24.75 -0.39 2.58
N LEU A 325 -25.36 0.17 1.53
CA LEU A 325 -24.87 0.05 0.15
C LEU A 325 -23.52 0.73 -0.06
N TYR A 326 -23.28 1.88 0.59
CA TYR A 326 -22.01 2.60 0.51
C TYR A 326 -20.88 1.92 1.29
N GLY A 327 -21.22 1.25 2.39
CA GLY A 327 -20.31 0.72 3.40
C GLY A 327 -20.06 1.72 4.53
N LEU A 328 -20.30 1.28 5.78
CA LEU A 328 -20.10 2.11 6.99
C LEU A 328 -18.67 2.67 7.07
N ASN A 329 -17.66 1.82 6.86
CA ASN A 329 -16.25 2.23 6.92
C ASN A 329 -15.93 3.28 5.85
N ASN A 330 -16.49 3.11 4.64
CA ASN A 330 -16.30 4.03 3.53
C ASN A 330 -16.91 5.41 3.84
N LEU A 331 -18.10 5.42 4.46
CA LEU A 331 -18.76 6.65 4.91
C LEU A 331 -17.95 7.38 5.97
N TRP A 332 -17.51 6.67 7.01
CA TRP A 332 -16.72 7.27 8.10
C TRP A 332 -15.44 7.92 7.58
N ILE A 333 -14.72 7.25 6.69
CA ILE A 333 -13.50 7.78 6.07
C ILE A 333 -13.82 9.01 5.21
N GLN A 334 -14.90 9.00 4.44
CA GLN A 334 -15.27 10.15 3.62
C GLN A 334 -15.71 11.35 4.46
N LEU A 335 -16.50 11.14 5.52
CA LEU A 335 -16.86 12.19 6.46
C LEU A 335 -15.60 12.76 7.12
N PHE A 336 -14.67 11.89 7.54
CA PHE A 336 -13.38 12.32 8.06
C PHE A 336 -12.60 13.18 7.04
N ASN A 337 -12.53 12.74 5.77
CA ASN A 337 -11.89 13.52 4.70
C ASN A 337 -12.56 14.88 4.47
N LEU A 338 -13.90 14.93 4.50
CA LEU A 338 -14.66 16.17 4.32
C LEU A 338 -14.48 17.16 5.48
N PHE A 339 -14.45 16.67 6.73
CA PHE A 339 -14.43 17.52 7.93
C PHE A 339 -13.03 17.86 8.45
N LEU A 340 -12.02 17.00 8.24
CA LEU A 340 -10.68 17.17 8.84
C LEU A 340 -9.59 17.48 7.80
N ILE A 341 -9.76 17.11 6.54
CA ILE A 341 -8.73 17.32 5.48
C ILE A 341 -8.98 18.64 4.73
N SER A 342 -9.71 19.59 5.34
CA SER A 342 -10.11 20.78 4.61
C SER A 342 -8.99 21.78 4.35
N HIS A 343 -7.76 21.71 4.90
CA HIS A 343 -6.71 22.60 4.36
C HIS A 343 -5.20 22.27 4.46
N HIS A 344 -4.65 21.34 5.27
CA HIS A 344 -3.17 21.23 5.29
C HIS A 344 -2.52 19.85 5.52
N TYR A 345 -3.26 18.77 5.67
CA TYR A 345 -2.66 17.46 5.90
C TYR A 345 -3.29 16.40 5.00
N ASN A 346 -2.71 16.21 3.81
CA ASN A 346 -3.01 15.04 2.97
C ASN A 346 -2.50 13.73 3.57
N ASP A 347 -1.75 13.77 4.68
CA ASP A 347 -1.04 12.64 5.28
C ASP A 347 -1.66 12.13 6.60
N VAL A 348 -2.91 12.49 6.93
CA VAL A 348 -3.55 12.05 8.18
C VAL A 348 -4.02 10.60 8.08
N VAL A 349 -3.47 9.76 8.95
CA VAL A 349 -3.95 8.41 9.22
C VAL A 349 -5.22 8.48 10.07
N ILE A 350 -6.29 7.83 9.63
CA ILE A 350 -7.60 7.88 10.30
C ILE A 350 -7.67 6.73 11.31
N GLN A 351 -7.70 7.01 12.61
CA GLN A 351 -7.92 5.96 13.62
C GLN A 351 -9.42 5.74 13.84
N LEU A 352 -9.96 4.59 13.42
CA LEU A 352 -11.33 4.14 13.71
C LEU A 352 -11.27 2.83 14.48
N ASN A 353 -11.91 2.76 15.65
CA ASN A 353 -11.97 1.56 16.50
C ASN A 353 -10.60 0.86 16.68
N ASN A 354 -9.57 1.64 17.05
CA ASN A 354 -8.18 1.17 17.20
C ASN A 354 -7.51 0.61 15.93
N LYS A 355 -8.09 0.82 14.74
CA LYS A 355 -7.48 0.49 13.45
C LYS A 355 -7.18 1.77 12.66
N LEU A 356 -6.02 1.80 12.03
CA LEU A 356 -5.55 2.91 11.21
C LEU A 356 -6.02 2.72 9.76
N TYR A 357 -6.86 3.61 9.25
CA TYR A 357 -7.40 3.62 7.89
C TYR A 357 -6.76 4.71 7.05
N TYR A 358 -6.52 4.39 5.79
CA TYR A 358 -5.85 5.27 4.84
C TYR A 358 -6.83 5.66 3.74
N PRO A 359 -6.99 6.97 3.45
CA PRO A 359 -8.04 7.43 2.55
C PRO A 359 -7.81 7.07 1.07
N LYS A 360 -6.60 6.67 0.65
CA LYS A 360 -6.38 6.14 -0.71
C LYS A 360 -5.90 4.71 -0.71
N MET A 361 -6.30 4.01 -1.77
CA MET A 361 -6.33 2.56 -1.86
C MET A 361 -5.04 1.92 -2.40
N ASP A 362 -3.99 2.69 -2.64
CA ASP A 362 -2.78 2.23 -3.38
C ASP A 362 -1.45 2.77 -2.79
N MET A 363 -1.43 3.18 -1.52
CA MET A 363 -0.34 3.91 -0.88
C MET A 363 0.52 3.02 0.02
N ILE A 364 1.58 2.45 -0.53
CA ILE A 364 2.55 1.76 0.31
C ILE A 364 3.17 2.77 1.28
N MET A 365 3.00 2.51 2.57
CA MET A 365 3.44 3.37 3.66
C MET A 365 4.91 3.21 3.87
N ALA A 366 5.67 4.27 4.05
CA ALA A 366 7.09 4.20 4.36
C ALA A 366 7.37 4.91 5.67
N ASN A 367 8.23 4.31 6.50
CA ASN A 367 8.81 5.00 7.65
C ASN A 367 10.23 5.46 7.35
N LEU A 368 10.88 6.10 8.31
CA LEU A 368 12.29 6.42 8.24
C LEU A 368 12.87 6.21 9.67
N TYR A 369 13.69 5.16 9.86
CA TYR A 369 14.60 4.91 11.01
C TYR A 369 16.12 5.20 10.81
N PRO A 370 16.81 5.74 11.83
CA PRO A 370 18.24 6.01 11.77
C PRO A 370 19.16 4.81 11.63
N ILE A 371 20.39 4.92 11.09
CA ILE A 371 21.37 3.81 11.03
C ILE A 371 21.50 3.11 12.40
N GLU A 372 21.69 3.86 13.48
CA GLU A 372 21.86 3.26 14.81
C GLU A 372 20.57 2.60 15.31
N GLN A 373 19.40 3.14 14.94
CA GLN A 373 18.11 2.52 15.26
C GLN A 373 17.83 1.30 14.39
N VAL A 374 18.17 1.33 13.10
CA VAL A 374 18.16 0.17 12.20
C VAL A 374 19.05 -0.91 12.80
N LYS A 375 20.28 -0.58 13.20
CA LYS A 375 21.21 -1.50 13.85
C LYS A 375 20.63 -2.13 15.11
N GLN A 376 20.05 -1.32 16.01
CA GLN A 376 19.42 -1.81 17.23
C GLN A 376 18.18 -2.67 16.94
N ILE A 377 17.34 -2.26 16.00
CA ILE A 377 16.21 -3.07 15.51
C ILE A 377 16.73 -4.37 14.93
N SER A 378 17.81 -4.36 14.16
CA SER A 378 18.36 -5.58 13.56
C SER A 378 18.85 -6.54 14.64
N TYR A 379 19.55 -6.05 15.66
CA TYR A 379 19.96 -6.89 16.78
C TYR A 379 18.75 -7.42 17.56
N TYR A 380 17.76 -6.57 17.83
CA TYR A 380 16.53 -7.00 18.48
C TYR A 380 15.78 -8.06 17.66
N LEU A 381 15.61 -7.86 16.36
CA LEU A 381 14.98 -8.82 15.46
C LEU A 381 15.76 -10.12 15.42
N LYS A 382 17.10 -10.05 15.33
CA LYS A 382 17.97 -11.22 15.31
C LYS A 382 17.89 -12.02 16.62
N GLN A 383 17.84 -11.34 17.77
CA GLN A 383 17.60 -11.98 19.08
C GLN A 383 16.18 -12.55 19.20
N SER A 384 15.18 -11.89 18.61
CA SER A 384 13.79 -12.34 18.63
C SER A 384 13.54 -13.64 17.86
N ILE A 385 14.50 -14.10 17.06
CA ILE A 385 14.45 -15.42 16.39
C ILE A 385 14.39 -16.54 17.43
N GLU A 386 15.13 -16.43 18.55
CA GLU A 386 15.08 -17.40 19.65
C GLU A 386 13.67 -17.49 20.26
N LEU A 387 12.95 -16.36 20.31
CA LEU A 387 11.55 -16.31 20.75
C LEU A 387 10.60 -16.89 19.70
N CYS A 388 10.96 -16.84 18.43
CA CYS A 388 10.20 -17.38 17.30
C CYS A 388 10.19 -18.91 17.31
N GLU A 389 11.33 -19.52 17.64
CA GLU A 389 11.45 -20.97 17.88
C GLU A 389 10.59 -21.41 19.08
N ASN A 390 10.50 -20.58 20.13
CA ASN A 390 9.74 -20.87 21.35
C ASN A 390 8.22 -20.60 21.25
N LYS A 391 7.66 -20.49 20.03
CA LYS A 391 6.21 -20.28 19.75
C LYS A 391 5.56 -19.03 20.37
N SER A 392 6.28 -18.16 21.07
CA SER A 392 5.69 -16.97 21.72
C SER A 392 5.19 -15.95 20.69
N LEU A 393 5.79 -15.92 19.50
CA LEU A 393 5.38 -15.08 18.36
C LEU A 393 4.07 -15.50 17.67
N TRP A 394 3.43 -16.59 18.13
CA TRP A 394 2.14 -17.04 17.59
C TRP A 394 0.97 -16.19 18.11
N ASN A 395 1.15 -15.52 19.26
CA ASN A 395 0.15 -14.66 19.89
C ASN A 395 0.13 -13.22 19.32
N LEU A 396 0.84 -12.97 18.22
CA LEU A 396 0.78 -11.69 17.50
C LEU A 396 -0.58 -11.53 16.83
N LYS A 397 -1.08 -10.29 16.74
CA LYS A 397 -2.39 -10.01 16.14
C LYS A 397 -2.43 -10.60 14.72
N PRO A 398 -3.50 -11.31 14.33
CA PRO A 398 -3.57 -11.98 13.03
C PRO A 398 -3.56 -11.01 11.83
N ASN A 399 -3.77 -9.71 12.06
CA ASN A 399 -4.06 -8.72 11.02
C ASN A 399 -2.99 -7.62 10.84
N GLU A 400 -1.85 -7.72 11.52
CA GLU A 400 -0.71 -6.80 11.34
C GLU A 400 0.51 -7.62 10.91
N SER A 401 1.38 -7.08 10.04
CA SER A 401 2.60 -7.81 9.69
C SER A 401 3.38 -8.12 10.97
N LYS A 402 3.77 -9.38 11.17
CA LYS A 402 4.51 -9.82 12.38
C LYS A 402 5.77 -8.96 12.60
N TYR A 403 6.39 -8.54 11.51
CA TYR A 403 7.51 -7.61 11.48
C TYR A 403 7.15 -6.20 11.96
N THR A 404 6.06 -5.61 11.45
CA THR A 404 5.50 -4.35 11.98
C THR A 404 5.28 -4.46 13.47
N GLN A 405 4.68 -5.54 13.94
CA GLN A 405 4.41 -5.73 15.36
C GLN A 405 5.71 -5.79 16.18
N LEU A 406 6.70 -6.55 15.72
CA LEU A 406 8.01 -6.66 16.39
C LEU A 406 8.77 -5.33 16.42
N ILE A 407 8.80 -4.62 15.30
CA ILE A 407 9.43 -3.30 15.20
C ILE A 407 8.69 -2.28 16.05
N THR A 408 7.37 -2.28 16.00
CA THR A 408 6.53 -1.40 16.82
C THR A 408 6.72 -1.71 18.29
N SER A 409 6.80 -2.99 18.67
CA SER A 409 7.11 -3.43 20.04
C SER A 409 8.48 -2.92 20.50
N TYR A 410 9.50 -3.03 19.65
CA TYR A 410 10.81 -2.45 19.91
C TYR A 410 10.75 -0.93 20.11
N PHE A 411 9.96 -0.19 19.30
CA PHE A 411 9.86 1.27 19.48
C PHE A 411 9.07 1.70 20.70
N ILE A 412 7.95 1.02 20.98
CA ILE A 412 7.14 1.28 22.16
C ILE A 412 7.98 1.04 23.42
N SER A 413 8.69 -0.09 23.50
CA SER A 413 9.54 -0.42 24.64
C SER A 413 10.70 0.56 24.85
N ASN A 414 11.18 1.21 23.78
CA ASN A 414 12.26 2.20 23.86
C ASN A 414 11.78 3.65 23.79
N ALA A 415 10.47 3.92 23.98
CA ALA A 415 9.86 5.24 23.99
C ALA A 415 10.27 6.16 22.81
N LYS A 416 10.49 5.58 21.63
CA LYS A 416 10.81 6.36 20.41
C LYS A 416 9.52 6.84 19.74
N GLN A 417 9.53 8.07 19.23
CA GLN A 417 8.35 8.72 18.66
C GLN A 417 7.73 7.89 17.52
N ILE A 418 6.40 7.86 17.50
CA ILE A 418 5.56 6.97 16.69
C ILE A 418 5.47 7.53 15.26
N PHE A 419 6.00 6.75 14.30
CA PHE A 419 5.82 6.77 12.84
C PHE A 419 5.31 8.06 12.16
N THR A 420 6.15 8.68 11.32
CA THR A 420 5.66 9.52 10.21
C THR A 420 5.46 8.63 9.00
N VAL A 421 4.21 8.46 8.57
CA VAL A 421 3.85 7.65 7.41
C VAL A 421 3.98 8.47 6.14
N TYR A 422 4.83 8.04 5.21
CA TYR A 422 4.95 8.65 3.88
C TYR A 422 4.30 7.78 2.82
N MET A 423 3.55 8.44 1.92
CA MET A 423 2.71 7.79 0.92
C MET A 423 3.32 7.92 -0.49
N ASN A 424 3.01 6.95 -1.37
CA ASN A 424 3.34 6.96 -2.81
C ASN A 424 4.85 6.96 -3.16
N LEU A 425 5.65 6.13 -2.49
CA LEU A 425 7.07 5.95 -2.85
C LEU A 425 7.27 4.80 -3.83
N PHE A 426 6.58 3.68 -3.61
CA PHE A 426 6.69 2.45 -4.39
C PHE A 426 5.31 1.93 -4.79
N LYS A 427 5.27 1.07 -5.79
CA LYS A 427 4.11 0.26 -6.20
C LYS A 427 4.48 -1.22 -6.18
N HIS A 428 3.69 -2.05 -5.50
CA HIS A 428 3.82 -3.50 -5.62
C HIS A 428 3.33 -3.93 -6.99
N CYS A 429 4.09 -4.78 -7.66
CA CYS A 429 3.73 -5.34 -8.95
C CYS A 429 3.72 -6.87 -8.88
N GLY A 430 2.90 -7.46 -9.74
CA GLY A 430 2.79 -8.89 -9.94
C GLY A 430 1.52 -9.55 -9.46
N LEU A 431 1.28 -10.75 -10.00
CA LEU A 431 0.05 -11.52 -9.77
C LEU A 431 -0.21 -11.76 -8.28
N TYR A 432 0.86 -11.88 -7.49
CA TYR A 432 0.83 -12.14 -6.04
C TYR A 432 0.99 -10.87 -5.18
N SER A 433 1.16 -9.69 -5.78
CA SER A 433 1.19 -8.41 -5.02
C SER A 433 -0.11 -8.16 -4.25
N ASN A 434 -1.19 -8.81 -4.68
CA ASN A 434 -2.40 -8.98 -3.91
C ASN A 434 -2.25 -10.22 -3.00
N GLU A 435 -1.44 -10.17 -1.94
CA GLU A 435 -1.42 -11.22 -0.89
C GLU A 435 -2.74 -11.27 -0.07
N GLU A 436 -3.88 -10.82 -0.60
CA GLU A 436 -5.20 -10.82 0.06
C GLU A 436 -5.99 -12.14 -0.09
N GLU A 437 -5.47 -13.16 -0.79
CA GLU A 437 -6.19 -14.42 -1.03
C GLU A 437 -5.64 -15.63 -0.24
N GLU A 438 -5.33 -15.44 1.04
CA GLU A 438 -5.25 -16.61 1.93
C GLU A 438 -6.63 -17.23 2.21
N GLU A 439 -7.76 -16.57 1.89
CA GLU A 439 -9.10 -17.19 2.00
C GLU A 439 -9.86 -17.38 0.68
N GLU A 440 -9.61 -16.60 -0.37
CA GLU A 440 -10.27 -16.81 -1.68
C GLU A 440 -9.23 -17.17 -2.73
N GLU A 441 -8.88 -18.45 -2.77
CA GLU A 441 -8.21 -19.09 -3.90
C GLU A 441 -6.83 -18.55 -4.24
N LYS A 442 -5.83 -19.41 -4.04
CA LYS A 442 -4.65 -19.48 -4.90
C LYS A 442 -5.05 -19.13 -6.36
N ARG A 443 -4.87 -17.88 -6.78
CA ARG A 443 -4.87 -17.44 -8.19
C ARG A 443 -3.66 -18.05 -8.91
N ILE A 444 -3.59 -19.38 -8.89
CA ILE A 444 -2.79 -20.16 -9.82
C ILE A 444 -3.64 -20.16 -11.08
N LEU A 445 -3.16 -19.49 -12.12
CA LEU A 445 -3.67 -19.73 -13.48
C LEU A 445 -3.72 -21.25 -13.66
N ASN A 446 -4.91 -21.83 -13.84
CA ASN A 446 -4.98 -23.21 -14.26
C ASN A 446 -4.38 -23.26 -15.68
N PRO A 447 -3.30 -24.01 -15.93
CA PRO A 447 -2.68 -24.06 -17.26
C PRO A 447 -3.66 -24.55 -18.33
N ALA A 448 -4.71 -25.27 -17.93
CA ALA A 448 -5.76 -25.75 -18.83
C ALA A 448 -6.71 -24.63 -19.33
N ASP A 449 -6.71 -23.45 -18.70
CA ASP A 449 -7.63 -22.35 -19.05
C ASP A 449 -6.99 -21.32 -20.00
N VAL A 450 -5.76 -21.56 -20.45
CA VAL A 450 -5.15 -20.83 -21.57
C VAL A 450 -5.59 -21.54 -22.84
N GLU A 451 -6.63 -21.02 -23.50
CA GLU A 451 -6.97 -21.46 -24.86
C GLU A 451 -5.76 -21.22 -25.78
N TYR A 452 -5.36 -22.29 -26.49
CA TYR A 452 -4.27 -22.32 -27.47
C TYR A 452 -4.52 -21.44 -28.68
#